data_AF-A0A2K1JBL2-F1
#
_entry.id   AF-A0A2K1JBL2-F1
#
_cell.length_a   1.000
_cell.length_b   1.000
_cell.length_c   1.000
_cell.angle_alpha   90.00
_cell.angle_beta   90.00
_cell.angle_gamma   90.00
#
_symmetry.space_group_name_H-M   'P 1'
#
loop_
_entity.id
_entity.type
_entity.pdbx_description
1 polymer ?
#
loop_
_entity_poly.entity_id
_entity_poly.type
_entity_poly.pdbx_seq_one_letter_code
_entity_poly.pdbx_strand_id
1 'polypeptide(L)'
;MALTKATTKAIYLRKLLYELGFSQHVSTTIYSDSQSAITLSKNQKYHSRSKYEDIQYYFTREKILAKEIKLKYVPTTHMRENIFTKSLSKQKHFQSLSQLGQ
;
A
#
# COMPACT_ATOMS: atom_id res chain seq x y z
N MET A 1 0.03 -8.23 -3.76
CA MET A 1 -0.11 -8.77 -2.39
C MET A 1 -0.27 -7.70 -1.30
N ALA A 2 0.65 -6.73 -1.14
CA ALA A 2 0.57 -5.74 -0.06
C ALA A 2 -0.71 -4.86 -0.12
N LEU A 3 -1.05 -4.36 -1.32
CA LEU A 3 -2.26 -3.58 -1.55
C LEU A 3 -3.53 -4.35 -1.14
N THR A 4 -3.68 -5.60 -1.58
CA THR A 4 -4.88 -6.37 -1.27
C THR A 4 -5.03 -6.66 0.21
N LYS A 5 -3.93 -6.93 0.93
CA LYS A 5 -3.95 -7.05 2.40
C LYS A 5 -4.41 -5.74 3.06
N ALA A 6 -3.95 -4.59 2.58
CA ALA A 6 -4.39 -3.29 3.07
C ALA A 6 -5.89 -3.05 2.77
N THR A 7 -6.35 -3.38 1.57
CA THR A 7 -7.77 -3.35 1.16
C THR A 7 -8.62 -4.20 2.10
N THR A 8 -8.26 -5.46 2.34
CA THR A 8 -8.99 -6.36 3.23
C THR A 8 -9.07 -5.82 4.66
N LYS A 9 -7.94 -5.34 5.21
CA LYS A 9 -7.92 -4.71 6.54
C LYS A 9 -8.80 -3.46 6.61
N ALA A 10 -8.76 -2.61 5.58
CA ALA A 10 -9.59 -1.41 5.52
C ALA A 10 -11.09 -1.77 5.49
N ILE A 11 -11.50 -2.77 4.69
CA ILE A 11 -12.88 -3.24 4.68
C ILE A 11 -13.29 -3.84 6.04
N TYR A 12 -12.42 -4.63 6.66
CA TYR A 12 -12.70 -5.21 7.97
C TYR A 12 -12.90 -4.11 9.03
N LEU A 13 -12.02 -3.11 9.07
CA LEU A 13 -12.15 -1.97 9.98
C LEU A 13 -13.42 -1.16 9.71
N ARG A 14 -13.82 -0.96 8.46
CA ARG A 14 -15.08 -0.29 8.12
C ARG A 14 -16.29 -1.07 8.63
N LYS A 15 -16.28 -2.40 8.50
CA LYS A 15 -17.35 -3.26 9.03
C LYS A 15 -17.41 -3.21 10.56
N LEU A 16 -16.26 -3.32 11.21
CA LEU A 16 -16.17 -3.23 12.68
C LEU A 16 -16.70 -1.88 13.18
N LEU A 17 -16.30 -0.78 12.55
CA LEU A 17 -16.80 0.55 12.90
C LEU A 17 -18.31 0.66 12.71
N TYR A 18 -18.85 0.08 11.64
CA TYR A 18 -20.28 0.03 11.40
C TYR A 18 -21.04 -0.73 12.50
N GLU A 19 -20.53 -1.90 12.92
CA GLU A 19 -21.09 -2.68 14.03
C GLU A 19 -21.05 -1.92 15.37
N LEU A 20 -20.05 -1.06 15.55
CA LEU A 20 -19.94 -0.15 16.71
C LEU A 20 -20.81 1.10 16.60
N GLY A 21 -21.62 1.25 15.54
CA GLY A 21 -22.50 2.40 15.31
C GLY A 21 -21.88 3.57 14.53
N PHE A 22 -20.65 3.42 14.05
CA PHE A 22 -19.95 4.45 13.25
C PHE A 22 -20.07 4.15 11.75
N SER A 23 -21.02 4.83 11.10
CA SER A 23 -21.25 4.69 9.66
C SER A 23 -20.19 5.40 8.82
N GLN A 24 -19.48 4.65 7.99
CA GLN A 24 -18.43 5.19 7.12
C GLN A 24 -18.97 5.62 5.76
N HIS A 25 -19.52 6.83 5.69
CA HIS A 25 -20.07 7.39 4.44
C HIS A 25 -18.99 7.79 3.41
N VAL A 26 -17.76 8.05 3.87
CA VAL A 26 -16.65 8.49 3.01
C VAL A 26 -15.75 7.30 2.65
N SER A 27 -15.23 7.30 1.43
CA SER A 27 -14.26 6.30 0.96
C SER A 27 -12.99 6.30 1.81
N THR A 28 -12.50 5.14 2.22
CA THR A 28 -11.21 5.03 2.94
C THR A 28 -10.05 5.15 1.96
N THR A 29 -9.17 6.15 2.16
CA THR A 29 -8.01 6.34 1.28
C THR A 29 -6.87 5.43 1.70
N ILE A 30 -6.41 4.59 0.76
CA ILE A 30 -5.21 3.77 0.91
C ILE A 30 -4.09 4.42 0.10
N TYR A 31 -2.94 4.63 0.73
CA TYR A 31 -1.75 5.16 0.08
C TYR A 31 -0.82 4.01 -0.31
N SER A 32 -0.30 4.06 -1.53
CA SER A 32 0.69 3.09 -2.00
C SER A 32 1.78 3.79 -2.79
N ASP A 33 3.02 3.35 -2.60
CA ASP A 33 4.19 3.76 -3.37
C ASP A 33 4.49 2.84 -4.56
N SER A 34 3.70 1.77 -4.69
CA SER A 34 3.83 0.83 -5.79
C SER A 34 3.07 1.34 -7.01
N GLN A 35 3.80 1.93 -7.95
CA GLN A 35 3.23 2.39 -9.23
C GLN A 35 2.52 1.25 -9.97
N SER A 36 3.03 0.02 -9.89
CA SER A 36 2.39 -1.16 -10.45
C SER A 36 1.04 -1.46 -9.78
N ALA A 37 0.88 -1.22 -8.48
CA ALA A 37 -0.40 -1.39 -7.77
C ALA A 37 -1.45 -0.35 -8.20
N ILE A 38 -1.02 0.87 -8.55
CA ILE A 38 -1.92 1.93 -9.05
C ILE A 38 -2.30 1.70 -10.50
N THR A 39 -1.32 1.45 -11.37
CA THR A 39 -1.59 1.09 -12.77
C THR A 39 -2.50 -0.12 -12.82
N LEU A 40 -2.27 -1.09 -11.93
CA LEU A 40 -3.13 -2.24 -11.81
C LEU A 40 -4.56 -1.85 -11.46
N SER A 41 -4.79 -1.05 -10.42
CA SER A 41 -6.17 -0.63 -10.06
C SER A 41 -6.94 0.06 -11.20
N LYS A 42 -6.22 0.64 -12.18
CA LYS A 42 -6.78 1.46 -13.26
C LYS A 42 -6.92 0.72 -14.60
N ASN A 43 -6.00 -0.18 -14.95
CA ASN A 43 -5.89 -0.76 -16.30
C ASN A 43 -5.92 -2.30 -16.30
N GLN A 44 -6.65 -2.87 -17.27
CA GLN A 44 -6.87 -4.31 -17.44
C GLN A 44 -5.74 -5.06 -18.18
N LYS A 45 -4.78 -4.34 -18.77
CA LYS A 45 -3.74 -4.92 -19.64
C LYS A 45 -2.44 -5.16 -18.88
N TYR A 46 -2.28 -6.35 -18.32
CA TYR A 46 -0.96 -6.91 -17.97
C TYR A 46 -0.93 -8.40 -18.29
N HIS A 47 0.11 -8.83 -19.01
CA HIS A 47 0.36 -10.22 -19.40
C HIS A 47 0.68 -11.11 -18.19
N SER A 48 0.22 -12.37 -18.30
CA SER A 48 0.55 -13.55 -17.49
C SER A 48 0.62 -13.34 -15.98
N ARG A 49 -0.55 -13.47 -15.33
CA ARG A 49 -0.67 -13.52 -13.87
C ARG A 49 -1.04 -14.91 -13.40
N SER A 50 -0.64 -15.22 -12.17
CA SER A 50 -1.20 -16.36 -11.48
C SER A 50 -2.68 -16.09 -11.15
N LYS A 51 -3.52 -17.14 -11.18
CA LYS A 51 -4.95 -17.05 -10.82
C LYS A 51 -5.19 -16.35 -9.47
N TYR A 52 -4.29 -16.54 -8.51
CA TYR A 52 -4.35 -15.90 -7.20
C TYR A 52 -4.19 -14.38 -7.30
N GLU A 53 -3.22 -13.89 -8.07
CA GLU A 53 -2.99 -12.45 -8.25
C GLU A 53 -4.15 -11.76 -8.98
N ASP A 54 -4.81 -12.47 -9.90
CA ASP A 54 -6.01 -11.96 -10.57
C ASP A 54 -7.18 -11.80 -9.61
N ILE A 55 -7.47 -12.80 -8.77
CA ILE A 55 -8.53 -12.71 -7.76
C ILE A 55 -8.29 -11.53 -6.82
N GLN A 56 -7.04 -11.36 -6.36
CA GLN A 56 -6.65 -10.27 -5.46
C GLN A 56 -6.78 -8.89 -6.12
N TYR A 57 -6.56 -8.82 -7.43
CA TYR A 57 -6.79 -7.64 -8.24
C TYR A 57 -8.26 -7.30 -8.38
N TYR A 58 -9.08 -8.25 -8.85
CA TYR A 58 -10.51 -8.06 -9.04
C TYR A 58 -11.17 -7.58 -7.76
N PHE A 59 -10.87 -8.23 -6.63
CA PHE A 59 -11.37 -7.81 -5.31
C PHE A 59 -11.04 -6.34 -5.00
N THR A 60 -9.78 -5.93 -5.18
CA THR A 60 -9.37 -4.55 -4.87
C THR A 60 -10.05 -3.54 -5.80
N ARG A 61 -10.17 -3.89 -7.09
CA ARG A 61 -10.82 -3.04 -8.09
C ARG A 61 -12.31 -2.88 -7.80
N GLU A 62 -13.01 -3.96 -7.46
CA GLU A 62 -14.42 -3.91 -7.06
C GLU A 62 -14.63 -2.97 -5.87
N LYS A 63 -13.76 -3.03 -4.86
CA LYS A 63 -13.85 -2.12 -3.70
C LYS A 63 -13.57 -0.66 -4.01
N ILE A 64 -12.73 -0.40 -5.02
CA ILE A 64 -12.51 0.96 -5.53
C ILE A 64 -13.73 1.45 -6.31
N LEU A 65 -14.31 0.61 -7.18
CA LEU A 65 -15.51 0.93 -7.96
C LEU A 65 -16.74 1.15 -7.08
N ALA A 66 -16.88 0.38 -6.00
CA ALA A 66 -17.90 0.55 -4.97
C ALA A 66 -17.72 1.84 -4.13
N LYS A 67 -16.66 2.64 -4.38
CA LYS A 67 -16.30 3.83 -3.62
C LYS A 67 -16.06 3.58 -2.13
N GLU A 68 -15.90 2.33 -1.71
CA GLU A 68 -15.52 1.97 -0.34
C GLU A 68 -14.06 2.35 -0.06
N ILE A 69 -13.22 2.22 -1.09
CA ILE A 69 -11.78 2.48 -1.03
C ILE A 69 -11.36 3.45 -2.13
N LYS A 70 -10.43 4.35 -1.79
CA LYS A 70 -9.76 5.23 -2.74
C LYS A 70 -8.26 4.95 -2.72
N LEU A 71 -7.69 4.52 -3.84
CA LEU A 71 -6.25 4.29 -3.94
C LEU A 71 -5.53 5.56 -4.41
N LYS A 72 -4.52 6.01 -3.67
CA LYS A 72 -3.70 7.17 -4.02
C LYS A 72 -2.21 6.82 -4.03
N TYR A 73 -1.53 7.25 -5.10
CA TYR A 73 -0.08 7.15 -5.17
C TYR A 73 0.59 8.14 -4.23
N VAL A 74 1.61 7.68 -3.52
CA VAL A 74 2.54 8.52 -2.79
C VAL A 74 3.95 8.00 -3.06
N PRO A 75 4.88 8.83 -3.56
CA PRO A 75 6.26 8.42 -3.72
C PRO A 75 6.84 7.91 -2.39
N THR A 76 7.71 6.90 -2.42
CA THR A 76 8.34 6.32 -1.23
C THR A 76 9.04 7.37 -0.35
N THR A 77 9.52 8.47 -0.95
CA THR A 77 10.12 9.62 -0.24
C THR A 77 9.14 10.41 0.63
N HIS A 78 7.84 10.37 0.31
CA HIS A 78 6.77 11.13 0.97
C HIS A 78 5.83 10.26 1.80
N MET A 79 6.04 8.94 1.85
CA MET A 79 5.24 8.00 2.65
C MET A 79 5.62 8.09 4.14
N ARG A 80 5.75 9.32 4.66
CA ARG A 80 6.10 9.86 6.00
C ARG A 80 7.12 9.16 6.90
N GLU A 81 7.50 7.91 6.69
CA GLU A 81 8.36 7.15 7.59
C GLU A 81 9.09 6.03 6.83
N ASN A 82 10.07 6.37 6.00
CA ASN A 82 11.22 5.46 5.84
C ASN A 82 12.10 5.48 7.12
N ILE A 83 11.57 5.91 8.25
CA ILE A 83 12.27 6.05 9.53
C ILE A 83 12.37 4.67 10.19
N PHE A 84 11.30 3.86 10.16
CA PHE A 84 11.30 2.50 10.72
C PHE A 84 11.95 1.45 9.82
N THR A 85 12.12 1.72 8.51
CA THR A 85 12.81 0.83 7.56
C THR A 85 14.26 1.26 7.27
N LYS A 86 14.63 2.55 7.40
CA LYS A 86 16.06 2.97 7.39
C LYS A 86 16.75 2.83 8.72
N SER A 87 16.06 2.75 9.86
CA SER A 87 16.70 2.53 11.16
C SER A 87 17.44 1.20 11.28
N LEU A 88 17.24 0.27 10.33
CA LEU A 88 18.01 -0.96 10.20
C LEU A 88 19.21 -0.86 9.21
N SER A 89 19.44 0.27 8.54
CA SER A 89 20.70 0.48 7.80
C SER A 89 21.83 0.96 8.71
N LYS A 90 22.03 0.29 9.86
CA LYS A 90 23.27 0.39 10.66
C LYS A 90 24.51 -0.16 9.92
N GLN A 91 24.33 -0.72 8.71
CA GLN A 91 25.42 -1.34 7.94
C GLN A 91 26.10 -0.41 6.91
N LYS A 92 25.95 0.91 7.04
CA LYS A 92 26.78 1.88 6.29
C LYS A 92 27.66 2.75 7.18
N HIS A 93 27.93 2.33 8.41
CA HIS A 93 28.85 3.04 9.31
C HIS A 93 30.33 2.77 9.04
N PHE A 94 30.70 1.76 8.26
CA PHE A 94 32.12 1.38 8.13
C PHE A 94 32.88 2.07 6.97
N GLN A 95 32.19 2.73 6.03
CA GLN A 95 32.88 3.45 4.94
C GLN A 95 33.31 4.89 5.30
N SER A 96 32.82 5.45 6.41
CA SER A 96 33.19 6.81 6.81
C SER A 96 34.39 6.88 7.76
N LEU A 97 34.94 5.74 8.20
CA LEU A 97 36.11 5.71 9.09
C LEU A 97 37.45 5.65 8.34
N SER A 98 37.46 5.37 7.04
CA SER A 98 38.69 5.36 6.23
C SER A 98 39.11 6.75 5.73
N GLN A 99 38.39 7.82 6.08
CA GLN A 99 38.75 9.21 5.77
C GLN A 99 39.12 10.05 7.00
N LEU A 100 39.10 9.47 8.21
CA LEU A 100 39.56 10.13 9.44
C LEU A 100 40.83 9.46 9.98
N GLY A 101 41.80 9.31 9.08
CA GLY A 101 43.13 8.79 9.36
C GLY A 101 44.14 9.47 8.44
N GLN A 102 44.22 10.80 8.54
CA GLN A 102 45.47 11.53 8.35
C GLN A 102 46.04 11.82 9.73
#